data_AF-K1YRW2-F1
#
_entry.id   AF-K1YRW2-F1
#
_cell.length_a   1.000
_cell.length_b   1.000
_cell.length_c   1.000
_cell.angle_alpha   90.00
_cell.angle_beta   90.00
_cell.angle_gamma   90.00
#
_symmetry.space_group_name_H-M   'P 1'
#
loop_
_entity.id
_entity.type
_entity.pdbx_description
1 polymer ?
#
loop_
_entity_poly.entity_id
_entity_poly.type
_entity_poly.pdbx_seq_one_letter_code
_entity_poly.pdbx_strand_id
1 'polypeptide(L)'
;MAKKVTISIPDLLHEKLEKWRESFNLSKMFQDAVTEAIQRKEEFQKRIREDLDLGQIIDRLRQEKMQSEGNYFESGRTDGMLWAKTAHYDDLQYVLHWTDLENASKDEILGHYFSTNPSASRLLLSNTYRDTKYALSYLQGWKQGIEQFWDEIREKL
;
A
#
# COMPACT_ATOMS: atom_id res chain seq x y z
N MET A 1 9.37 46.16 2.13
CA MET A 1 9.60 46.13 3.60
C MET A 1 10.33 44.83 3.92
N ALA A 2 11.44 44.87 4.65
CA ALA A 2 12.17 43.67 5.03
C ALA A 2 11.72 43.21 6.43
N LYS A 3 11.38 41.92 6.57
CA LYS A 3 11.10 41.28 7.86
C LYS A 3 12.28 40.37 8.23
N LYS A 4 12.70 40.41 9.49
CA LYS A 4 13.77 39.53 9.98
C LYS A 4 13.22 38.11 10.16
N VAL A 5 13.97 37.13 9.66
CA VAL A 5 13.67 35.70 9.79
C VAL A 5 14.90 35.03 10.38
N THR A 6 14.71 34.26 11.45
CA THR A 6 15.78 33.46 12.05
C THR A 6 15.76 32.07 11.43
N ILE A 7 16.91 31.60 10.94
CA ILE A 7 17.06 30.27 10.33
C ILE A 7 18.10 29.47 11.09
N SER A 8 17.88 28.16 11.22
CA SER A 8 18.88 27.23 11.75
C SER A 8 19.78 26.78 10.60
N ILE A 9 21.10 26.83 10.80
CA ILE A 9 22.10 26.41 9.82
C ILE A 9 23.11 25.47 10.48
N PRO A 10 23.71 24.53 9.73
CA PRO A 10 24.77 23.66 10.27
C PRO A 10 25.98 24.45 10.78
N ASP A 11 26.59 24.02 11.87
CA ASP A 11 27.71 24.70 12.54
C ASP A 11 28.86 25.02 11.58
N LEU A 12 29.18 24.07 10.69
CA LEU A 12 30.26 24.22 9.70
C LEU A 12 29.98 25.32 8.67
N LEU A 13 28.71 25.62 8.41
CA LEU A 13 28.27 26.67 7.50
C LEU A 13 28.23 28.02 8.22
N HIS A 14 27.84 28.02 9.50
CA HIS A 14 27.90 29.19 10.38
C HIS A 14 29.33 29.71 10.54
N GLU A 15 30.31 28.85 10.82
CA GLU A 15 31.72 29.23 10.95
C GLU A 15 32.29 29.86 9.68
N LYS A 16 31.88 29.35 8.50
CA LYS A 16 32.29 29.93 7.21
C LYS A 16 31.62 31.29 6.98
N LEU A 17 30.34 31.42 7.32
CA LEU A 17 29.63 32.69 7.16
C LEU A 17 30.22 33.80 8.03
N GLU A 18 30.61 33.50 9.28
CA GLU A 18 31.26 34.48 10.16
C GLU A 18 32.62 34.94 9.60
N LYS A 19 33.42 34.03 9.03
CA LYS A 19 34.71 34.38 8.41
C LYS A 19 34.60 35.31 7.20
N TRP A 20 33.52 35.24 6.44
CA TRP A 20 33.33 35.99 5.19
C TRP A 20 32.24 37.06 5.27
N ARG A 21 31.74 37.34 6.48
CA ARG A 21 30.59 38.20 6.76
C ARG A 21 30.74 39.63 6.25
N GLU A 22 31.96 40.17 6.31
CA GLU A 22 32.27 41.54 5.85
C GLU A 22 32.46 41.62 4.32
N SER A 23 32.75 40.48 3.69
CA SER A 23 33.05 40.41 2.24
C SER A 23 31.81 40.19 1.38
N PHE A 24 30.73 39.64 1.95
CA PHE A 24 29.51 39.32 1.21
C PHE A 24 28.29 40.08 1.75
N ASN A 25 27.43 40.53 0.85
CA ASN A 25 26.08 40.95 1.23
C ASN A 25 25.19 39.70 1.43
N LEU A 26 25.38 39.04 2.58
CA LEU A 26 24.70 37.79 2.92
C LEU A 26 23.18 37.94 2.83
N SER A 27 22.62 39.04 3.31
CA SER A 27 21.18 39.31 3.23
C SER A 27 20.67 39.28 1.79
N LYS A 28 21.38 39.92 0.86
CA LYS A 28 21.01 39.92 -0.56
C LYS A 28 21.18 38.55 -1.20
N MET A 29 22.30 37.85 -0.94
CA MET A 29 22.53 36.51 -1.46
C MET A 29 21.48 35.50 -0.99
N PHE A 30 21.08 35.56 0.29
CA PHE A 30 20.00 34.72 0.81
C PHE A 30 18.65 35.07 0.19
N GLN A 31 18.35 36.36 0.01
CA GLN A 31 17.12 36.78 -0.66
C GLN A 31 17.07 36.28 -2.11
N ASP A 32 18.16 36.41 -2.85
CA ASP A 32 18.25 35.97 -4.24
C ASP A 32 18.09 34.45 -4.35
N ALA A 33 18.83 33.68 -3.53
CA ALA A 33 18.76 32.22 -3.52
C ALA A 33 17.38 31.69 -3.10
N VAL A 34 16.76 32.31 -2.09
CA VAL A 34 15.41 31.92 -1.64
C VAL A 34 14.36 32.28 -2.69
N THR A 35 14.49 33.45 -3.34
CA THR A 35 13.59 33.86 -4.42
C THR A 35 13.67 32.88 -5.60
N GLU A 36 14.87 32.50 -6.02
CA GLU A 36 15.07 31.53 -7.09
C GLU A 36 14.50 30.15 -6.71
N ALA A 37 14.73 29.69 -5.47
CA ALA A 37 14.19 28.42 -4.98
C ALA A 37 12.66 28.41 -4.95
N ILE A 38 12.04 29.52 -4.54
CA ILE A 38 10.58 29.70 -4.56
C ILE A 38 10.08 29.69 -6.00
N GLN A 39 10.68 30.47 -6.90
CA GLN A 39 10.31 30.52 -8.32
C GLN A 39 10.38 29.13 -8.97
N ARG A 40 11.47 28.38 -8.76
CA ARG A 40 11.57 27.01 -9.28
C ARG A 40 10.45 26.11 -8.74
N LYS A 41 10.10 26.23 -7.47
CA LYS A 41 9.02 25.45 -6.85
C LYS A 41 7.65 25.84 -7.42
N GLU A 42 7.40 27.13 -7.61
CA GLU A 42 6.16 27.64 -8.20
C GLU A 42 6.02 27.28 -9.68
N GLU A 43 7.09 27.40 -10.47
CA GLU A 43 7.12 26.97 -11.88
C GLU A 43 6.91 25.46 -12.00
N PHE A 44 7.53 24.65 -11.14
CA PHE A 44 7.31 23.21 -11.11
C PHE A 44 5.85 22.87 -10.78
N GLN A 45 5.26 23.53 -9.77
CA GLN A 45 3.85 23.36 -9.43
C GLN A 45 2.92 23.83 -10.55
N LYS A 46 3.26 24.91 -11.24
CA LYS A 46 2.51 25.44 -12.37
C LYS A 46 2.56 24.50 -13.57
N ARG A 47 3.74 24.02 -13.96
CA ARG A 47 3.90 22.99 -15.00
C ARG A 47 3.14 21.71 -14.66
N ILE A 48 3.19 21.26 -13.41
CA ILE A 48 2.42 20.11 -12.94
C ILE A 48 0.91 20.34 -13.04
N ARG A 49 0.42 21.57 -12.82
CA ARG A 49 -1.01 21.91 -12.96
C ARG A 49 -1.44 22.12 -14.41
N GLU A 50 -0.54 22.61 -15.28
CA GLU A 50 -0.85 22.96 -16.68
C GLU A 50 -0.64 21.78 -17.64
N ASP A 51 0.28 20.86 -17.33
CA ASP A 51 0.75 19.80 -18.25
C ASP A 51 0.23 18.40 -17.87
N LEU A 52 -0.37 18.27 -16.68
CA LEU A 52 -0.96 17.03 -16.22
C LEU A 52 -2.37 17.29 -15.75
N ASP A 53 -3.31 16.55 -16.33
CA ASP A 53 -4.64 16.40 -15.79
C ASP A 53 -4.56 15.52 -14.53
N LEU A 54 -3.86 16.05 -13.51
CA LEU A 54 -3.60 15.40 -12.23
C LEU A 54 -4.90 14.94 -11.59
N GLY A 55 -5.98 15.70 -11.79
CA GLY A 55 -7.32 15.30 -11.38
C GLY A 55 -7.70 13.96 -12.01
N GLN A 56 -7.63 13.86 -13.35
CA GLN A 56 -7.92 12.61 -14.05
C GLN A 56 -6.98 11.46 -13.67
N ILE A 57 -5.68 11.73 -13.46
CA ILE A 57 -4.72 10.68 -13.03
C ILE A 57 -5.03 10.21 -11.61
N ILE A 58 -5.32 11.13 -10.68
CA ILE A 58 -5.69 10.79 -9.31
C ILE A 58 -7.01 10.04 -9.28
N ASP A 59 -8.01 10.46 -10.06
CA ASP A 59 -9.31 9.80 -10.13
C ASP A 59 -9.20 8.40 -10.75
N ARG A 60 -8.40 8.24 -11.82
CA ARG A 60 -8.07 6.94 -12.39
C ARG A 60 -7.39 6.05 -11.35
N LEU A 61 -6.34 6.54 -10.69
CA LEU A 61 -5.62 5.78 -9.66
C LEU A 61 -6.49 5.48 -8.44
N ARG A 62 -7.44 6.35 -8.06
CA ARG A 62 -8.43 6.08 -7.00
C ARG A 62 -9.42 5.01 -7.42
N GLN A 63 -9.88 5.01 -8.66
CA GLN A 63 -10.75 3.96 -9.19
C GLN A 63 -10.01 2.63 -9.32
N GLU A 64 -8.80 2.63 -9.85
CA GLU A 64 -7.92 1.45 -9.90
C GLU A 64 -7.63 0.94 -8.49
N LYS A 65 -7.38 1.84 -7.53
CA LYS A 65 -7.23 1.50 -6.12
C LYS A 65 -8.51 0.89 -5.55
N MET A 66 -9.68 1.48 -5.78
CA MET A 66 -10.95 0.94 -5.28
C MET A 66 -11.32 -0.41 -5.93
N GLN A 67 -11.02 -0.60 -7.22
CA GLN A 67 -11.24 -1.87 -7.93
C GLN A 67 -10.23 -2.94 -7.48
N SER A 68 -8.97 -2.54 -7.25
CA SER A 68 -7.94 -3.42 -6.72
C SER A 68 -8.25 -3.82 -5.29
N GLU A 69 -8.58 -2.86 -4.41
CA GLU A 69 -8.78 -3.05 -2.97
C GLU A 69 -10.17 -3.59 -2.59
N GLY A 70 -11.18 -3.36 -3.44
CA GLY A 70 -12.59 -3.56 -3.10
C GLY A 70 -13.10 -4.99 -3.16
N ASN A 71 -12.43 -5.92 -3.85
CA ASN A 71 -12.97 -7.25 -4.10
C ASN A 71 -12.16 -8.41 -3.52
N TYR A 72 -11.09 -8.17 -2.75
CA TYR A 72 -10.29 -9.27 -2.20
C TYR A 72 -11.09 -10.23 -1.33
N PHE A 73 -12.00 -9.70 -0.49
CA PHE A 73 -12.89 -10.51 0.32
C PHE A 73 -13.82 -11.39 -0.53
N GLU A 74 -14.54 -10.80 -1.49
CA GLU A 74 -15.46 -11.56 -2.37
C GLU A 74 -14.73 -12.54 -3.30
N SER A 75 -13.55 -12.17 -3.79
CA SER A 75 -12.67 -13.07 -4.54
C SER A 75 -12.24 -14.25 -3.67
N GLY A 76 -11.80 -13.98 -2.44
CA GLY A 76 -11.51 -15.01 -1.46
C GLY A 76 -12.70 -15.92 -1.24
N ARG A 77 -13.87 -15.35 -0.95
CA ARG A 77 -15.12 -16.10 -0.70
C ARG A 77 -15.50 -17.02 -1.86
N THR A 78 -15.42 -16.51 -3.09
CA THR A 78 -15.69 -17.31 -4.29
C THR A 78 -14.69 -18.45 -4.43
N ASP A 79 -13.39 -18.15 -4.25
CA ASP A 79 -12.31 -19.14 -4.34
C ASP A 79 -12.42 -20.23 -3.24
N GLY A 80 -12.84 -19.85 -2.03
CA GLY A 80 -13.11 -20.76 -0.92
C GLY A 80 -14.27 -21.70 -1.21
N MET A 81 -15.39 -21.18 -1.72
CA MET A 81 -16.52 -22.01 -2.16
C MET A 81 -16.13 -22.96 -3.29
N LEU A 82 -15.28 -22.53 -4.24
CA LEU A 82 -14.81 -23.38 -5.32
C LEU A 82 -13.91 -24.49 -4.81
N TRP A 83 -12.99 -24.18 -3.90
CA TRP A 83 -12.13 -25.17 -3.27
C TRP A 83 -12.95 -26.21 -2.48
N ALA A 84 -13.94 -25.75 -1.69
CA ALA A 84 -14.77 -26.61 -0.86
C ALA A 84 -15.54 -27.69 -1.65
N LYS A 85 -15.92 -27.38 -2.90
CA LYS A 85 -16.60 -28.34 -3.80
C LYS A 85 -15.73 -29.53 -4.19
N THR A 86 -14.41 -29.37 -4.13
CA THR A 86 -13.43 -30.39 -4.54
C THR A 86 -12.63 -30.96 -3.38
N ALA A 87 -12.73 -30.34 -2.20
CA ALA A 87 -11.99 -30.73 -1.01
C ALA A 87 -12.49 -32.06 -0.43
N HIS A 88 -11.57 -32.82 0.16
CA HIS A 88 -11.95 -34.00 0.92
C HIS A 88 -12.60 -33.61 2.25
N TYR A 89 -13.37 -34.52 2.83
CA TYR A 89 -14.05 -34.29 4.10
C TYR A 89 -13.08 -33.89 5.23
N ASP A 90 -11.95 -34.59 5.34
CA ASP A 90 -10.95 -34.32 6.37
C ASP A 90 -10.31 -32.93 6.20
N ASP A 91 -10.09 -32.50 4.95
CA ASP A 91 -9.57 -31.16 4.65
C ASP A 91 -10.61 -30.08 4.97
N LEU A 92 -11.89 -30.33 4.71
CA LEU A 92 -12.98 -29.43 5.11
C LEU A 92 -13.05 -29.29 6.63
N GLN A 93 -12.99 -30.41 7.36
CA GLN A 93 -12.96 -30.40 8.82
C GLN A 93 -11.73 -29.65 9.35
N TYR A 94 -10.57 -29.84 8.73
CA TYR A 94 -9.36 -29.09 9.09
C TYR A 94 -9.57 -27.58 8.96
N VAL A 95 -10.07 -27.12 7.80
CA VAL A 95 -10.27 -25.68 7.53
C VAL A 95 -11.26 -25.03 8.48
N LEU A 96 -12.34 -25.73 8.87
CA LEU A 96 -13.34 -25.19 9.81
C LEU A 96 -12.72 -24.86 11.18
N HIS A 97 -11.73 -25.64 11.61
CA HIS A 97 -11.00 -25.42 12.87
C HIS A 97 -9.74 -24.56 12.71
N TRP A 98 -9.35 -24.26 11.47
CA TRP A 98 -8.15 -23.50 11.17
C TRP A 98 -8.28 -22.03 11.56
N THR A 99 -7.30 -21.50 12.30
CA THR A 99 -7.33 -20.13 12.86
C THR A 99 -6.13 -19.27 12.48
N ASP A 100 -5.02 -19.88 12.04
CA ASP A 100 -3.79 -19.17 11.70
C ASP A 100 -3.79 -18.71 10.23
N LEU A 101 -4.59 -17.67 9.96
CA LEU A 101 -4.68 -17.06 8.63
C LEU A 101 -3.34 -16.42 8.21
N GLU A 102 -2.56 -15.88 9.14
CA GLU A 102 -1.34 -15.13 8.80
C GLU A 102 -0.24 -16.01 8.20
N ASN A 103 -0.22 -17.31 8.57
CA ASN A 103 0.72 -18.28 8.03
C ASN A 103 0.09 -19.22 6.98
N ALA A 104 -1.02 -18.83 6.35
CA ALA A 104 -1.73 -19.64 5.36
C ALA A 104 -0.85 -20.26 4.28
N SER A 105 0.12 -19.52 3.74
CA SER A 105 1.02 -20.03 2.69
C SER A 105 2.05 -21.05 3.17
N LYS A 106 2.23 -21.19 4.49
CA LYS A 106 3.16 -22.12 5.14
C LYS A 106 2.44 -23.30 5.81
N ASP A 107 1.10 -23.30 5.79
CA ASP A 107 0.30 -24.38 6.35
C ASP A 107 0.58 -25.70 5.62
N GLU A 108 0.67 -26.81 6.36
CA GLU A 108 1.06 -28.10 5.79
C GLU A 108 0.00 -28.68 4.84
N ILE A 109 -1.27 -28.34 5.06
CA ILE A 109 -2.42 -28.86 4.29
C ILE A 109 -2.85 -27.84 3.23
N LEU A 110 -2.98 -26.57 3.62
CA LEU A 110 -3.51 -25.50 2.78
C LEU A 110 -2.42 -24.72 2.03
N GLY A 111 -1.17 -24.80 2.48
CA GLY A 111 -0.06 -24.04 1.89
C GLY A 111 0.12 -24.31 0.40
N HIS A 112 -0.05 -25.57 -0.03
CA HIS A 112 -0.01 -25.92 -1.44
C HIS A 112 -1.10 -25.19 -2.24
N TYR A 113 -2.34 -25.16 -1.76
CA TYR A 113 -3.43 -24.42 -2.41
C TYR A 113 -3.09 -22.93 -2.55
N PHE A 114 -2.65 -22.30 -1.46
CA PHE A 114 -2.35 -20.87 -1.47
C PHE A 114 -1.11 -20.52 -2.31
N SER A 115 -0.16 -21.45 -2.46
CA SER A 115 1.02 -21.28 -3.32
C SER A 115 0.74 -21.47 -4.81
N THR A 116 -0.28 -22.26 -5.15
CA THR A 116 -0.59 -22.62 -6.55
C THR A 116 -1.74 -21.82 -7.13
N ASN A 117 -2.70 -21.39 -6.30
CA ASN A 117 -3.78 -20.53 -6.75
C ASN A 117 -3.22 -19.16 -7.19
N PRO A 118 -3.45 -18.70 -8.44
CA PRO A 118 -2.89 -17.43 -8.94
C PRO A 118 -3.33 -16.18 -8.17
N SER A 119 -4.55 -16.17 -7.64
CA SER A 119 -5.09 -15.06 -6.84
C SER A 119 -4.44 -15.02 -5.46
N ALA A 120 -4.37 -16.18 -4.81
CA ALA A 120 -3.78 -16.31 -3.48
C ALA A 120 -2.25 -16.14 -3.48
N SER A 121 -1.54 -16.81 -4.39
CA SER A 121 -0.06 -16.77 -4.49
C SER A 121 0.44 -15.35 -4.74
N ARG A 122 -0.26 -14.58 -5.57
CA ARG A 122 0.04 -13.17 -5.82
C ARG A 122 -0.12 -12.31 -4.56
N LEU A 123 -1.04 -12.64 -3.67
CA LEU A 123 -1.30 -11.89 -2.43
C LEU A 123 -0.40 -12.34 -1.26
N LEU A 124 -0.09 -13.63 -1.19
CA LEU A 124 0.54 -14.25 0.00
C LEU A 124 2.04 -14.52 -0.17
N LEU A 125 2.56 -14.59 -1.40
CA LEU A 125 3.99 -14.86 -1.66
C LEU A 125 4.77 -13.61 -2.11
N SER A 126 4.10 -12.50 -2.45
CA SER A 126 4.82 -11.32 -2.94
C SER A 126 5.52 -10.60 -1.78
N ASN A 127 6.86 -10.71 -1.74
CA ASN A 127 7.74 -9.99 -0.80
C ASN A 127 7.78 -8.45 -1.05
N THR A 128 6.89 -7.96 -1.90
CA THR A 128 6.86 -6.59 -2.44
C THR A 128 5.63 -5.85 -1.91
N TYR A 129 5.77 -5.16 -0.78
CA TYR A 129 4.97 -3.99 -0.40
C TYR A 129 3.43 -4.11 -0.54
N ARG A 130 2.86 -5.32 -0.46
CA ARG A 130 1.41 -5.50 -0.40
C ARG A 130 0.96 -5.36 1.04
N ASP A 131 0.01 -4.45 1.24
CA ASP A 131 -0.64 -4.20 2.52
C ASP A 131 -1.21 -5.52 3.06
N THR A 132 -0.68 -5.99 4.20
CA THR A 132 -1.08 -7.22 4.90
C THR A 132 -2.60 -7.30 5.05
N LYS A 133 -3.26 -6.15 5.11
CA LYS A 133 -4.71 -6.00 5.14
C LYS A 133 -5.44 -6.67 3.97
N TYR A 134 -4.92 -6.63 2.75
CA TYR A 134 -5.59 -7.22 1.57
C TYR A 134 -5.47 -8.73 1.54
N ALA A 135 -4.29 -9.26 1.90
CA ALA A 135 -4.08 -10.68 2.07
C ALA A 135 -5.00 -11.24 3.16
N LEU A 136 -5.09 -10.56 4.30
CA LEU A 136 -5.97 -10.95 5.40
C LEU A 136 -7.46 -10.89 4.98
N SER A 137 -7.88 -9.83 4.29
CA SER A 137 -9.25 -9.69 3.76
C SER A 137 -9.61 -10.83 2.79
N TYR A 138 -8.69 -11.19 1.89
CA TYR A 138 -8.87 -12.34 1.01
C TYR A 138 -9.02 -13.65 1.78
N LEU A 139 -8.14 -13.91 2.75
CA LEU A 139 -8.16 -15.14 3.55
C LEU A 139 -9.42 -15.25 4.42
N GLN A 140 -9.89 -14.14 4.99
CA GLN A 140 -11.16 -14.09 5.72
C GLN A 140 -12.34 -14.43 4.82
N GLY A 141 -12.39 -13.82 3.63
CA GLY A 141 -13.41 -14.15 2.63
C GLY A 141 -13.34 -15.63 2.24
N TRP A 142 -12.15 -16.13 1.97
CA TRP A 142 -11.90 -17.53 1.61
C TRP A 142 -12.42 -18.51 2.65
N LYS A 143 -12.09 -18.29 3.93
CA LYS A 143 -12.61 -19.11 5.01
C LYS A 143 -14.14 -19.02 5.11
N GLN A 144 -14.70 -17.81 5.01
CA GLN A 144 -16.15 -17.62 5.06
C GLN A 144 -16.88 -18.37 3.92
N GLY A 145 -16.30 -18.43 2.72
CA GLY A 145 -16.87 -19.18 1.61
C GLY A 145 -16.98 -20.68 1.91
N ILE A 146 -16.00 -21.23 2.62
CA ILE A 146 -15.97 -22.64 3.02
C ILE A 146 -16.99 -22.90 4.13
N GLU A 147 -17.07 -22.01 5.13
CA GLU A 147 -18.07 -22.08 6.20
C GLU A 147 -19.49 -22.06 5.63
N GLN A 148 -19.78 -21.14 4.69
CA GLN A 148 -21.08 -21.08 4.01
C GLN A 148 -21.38 -22.36 3.23
N PHE A 149 -20.40 -22.89 2.51
CA PHE A 149 -20.59 -24.15 1.79
C PHE A 149 -20.87 -25.31 2.75
N TRP A 150 -20.13 -25.39 3.86
CA TRP A 150 -20.29 -26.44 4.86
C TRP A 150 -21.68 -26.39 5.52
N ASP A 151 -22.15 -25.21 5.91
CA ASP A 151 -23.46 -25.02 6.52
C ASP A 151 -24.61 -25.54 5.64
N GLU A 152 -24.48 -25.44 4.31
CA GLU A 152 -25.47 -25.91 3.34
C GLU A 152 -25.50 -27.44 3.12
N ILE A 153 -24.38 -28.11 3.40
CA ILE A 153 -24.23 -29.56 3.15
C ILE A 153 -24.17 -30.41 4.41
N ARG A 154 -23.80 -29.84 5.57
CA ARG A 154 -23.58 -30.58 6.82
C ARG A 154 -24.81 -31.34 7.31
N GLU A 155 -26.00 -30.83 7.04
CA GLU A 155 -27.26 -31.48 7.43
C GLU A 155 -27.66 -32.63 6.50
N LYS A 156 -26.98 -32.77 5.35
CA LYS A 156 -27.25 -33.77 4.30
C LYS A 156 -26.23 -34.91 4.28
N LEU A 157 -25.21 -34.84 5.13
CA LEU A 157 -24.17 -35.86 5.33
C LEU A 157 -24.52 -36.74 6.53
#